data_AF-A0AA48H7Q4-F1
#
_entry.id   AF-A0AA48H7Q4-F1
#
_cell.length_a   1.000
_cell.length_b   1.000
_cell.length_c   1.000
_cell.angle_alpha   90.00
_cell.angle_beta   90.00
_cell.angle_gamma   90.00
#
_symmetry.space_group_name_H-M   'P 1'
#
loop_
_entity.id
_entity.type
_entity.pdbx_description
1 polymer ?
#
loop_
_entity_poly.entity_id
_entity_poly.type
_entity_poly.pdbx_seq_one_letter_code
_entity_poly.pdbx_strand_id
1 'polypeptide(L)'
;MAARFRFRLEALLRVRRSLEEEAKRAMARAVTARDQAQLRVGELRQTQRQAIEGRRMGTNQTIDLERLRDIERWLVVVERRIQEAVEAVRQADERVREARAQLVKAHQDHLILQRLKERRQAQHALEVLREEAKEMDEIAVLRHHIRPPGASNQ
;
A
#
# COMPACT_ATOMS: atom_id res chain seq x y z
N MET A 1 17.02 37.95 -8.59
CA MET A 1 16.81 36.83 -7.63
C MET A 1 15.80 35.88 -8.24
N ALA A 2 16.22 34.67 -8.62
CA ALA A 2 15.34 33.69 -9.26
C ALA A 2 14.10 33.39 -8.40
N ALA A 3 12.92 33.38 -9.03
CA ALA A 3 11.67 33.08 -8.34
C ALA A 3 11.65 31.63 -7.85
N ARG A 4 11.31 31.41 -6.57
CA ARG A 4 11.18 30.07 -6.00
C ARG A 4 10.03 29.29 -6.67
N PHE A 5 10.29 28.07 -7.11
CA PHE A 5 9.28 27.19 -7.70
C PHE A 5 8.09 26.96 -6.76
N ARG A 6 6.87 27.11 -7.28
CA ARG A 6 5.61 26.84 -6.57
C ARG A 6 4.72 25.91 -7.38
N PHE A 7 4.44 24.73 -6.85
CA PHE A 7 3.53 23.79 -7.50
C PHE A 7 2.08 24.08 -7.09
N ARG A 8 1.26 24.48 -8.06
CA ARG A 8 -0.15 24.88 -7.81
C ARG A 8 -1.00 23.74 -7.22
N LEU A 9 -0.62 22.48 -7.45
CA LEU A 9 -1.36 21.29 -6.99
C LEU A 9 -0.71 20.64 -5.74
N GLU A 10 0.11 21.36 -4.98
CA GLU A 10 0.77 20.81 -3.78
C GLU A 10 -0.23 20.31 -2.73
N ALA A 11 -1.36 21.02 -2.53
CA ALA A 11 -2.41 20.59 -1.63
C ALA A 11 -3.05 19.27 -2.08
N LEU A 12 -3.37 19.16 -3.37
CA LEU A 12 -3.93 17.94 -3.95
C LEU A 12 -2.95 16.77 -3.86
N LEU A 13 -1.67 16.99 -4.14
CA LEU A 13 -0.61 15.98 -4.01
C LEU A 13 -0.54 15.43 -2.57
N ARG A 14 -0.62 16.30 -1.56
CA ARG A 14 -0.66 15.88 -0.14
C ARG A 14 -1.89 15.04 0.18
N VAL A 15 -3.06 15.42 -0.33
CA VAL A 15 -4.29 14.64 -0.15
C VAL A 15 -4.15 13.27 -0.81
N ARG A 16 -3.65 13.18 -2.05
CA ARG A 16 -3.46 11.90 -2.74
C ARG A 16 -2.47 10.99 -2.03
N ARG A 17 -1.37 11.55 -1.51
CA ARG A 17 -0.43 10.80 -0.65
C ARG A 17 -1.12 10.26 0.60
N SER A 18 -1.93 11.08 1.27
CA SER A 18 -2.67 10.64 2.47
C SER A 18 -3.64 9.50 2.17
N LEU A 19 -4.35 9.57 1.04
CA LEU A 19 -5.28 8.53 0.60
C LEU A 19 -4.53 7.23 0.25
N GLU A 20 -3.35 7.31 -0.37
CA GLU A 20 -2.51 6.13 -0.60
C GLU A 20 -2.09 5.48 0.72
N GLU A 21 -1.64 6.26 1.70
CA GLU A 21 -1.26 5.73 3.02
C GLU A 21 -2.45 5.12 3.77
N GLU A 22 -3.64 5.70 3.64
CA GLU A 22 -4.86 5.13 4.18
C GLU A 22 -5.22 3.79 3.52
N ALA A 23 -5.12 3.71 2.19
CA ALA A 23 -5.33 2.47 1.44
C ALA A 23 -4.31 1.38 1.82
N LYS A 24 -3.05 1.74 2.07
CA LYS A 24 -2.03 0.81 2.60
C LYS A 24 -2.43 0.24 3.95
N ARG A 25 -2.87 1.11 4.87
CA ARG A 25 -3.37 0.68 6.19
C ARG A 25 -4.62 -0.20 6.07
N ALA A 26 -5.54 0.13 5.17
CA ALA A 26 -6.73 -0.67 4.92
C ALA A 26 -6.38 -2.08 4.40
N MET A 27 -5.45 -2.16 3.43
CA MET A 27 -4.95 -3.44 2.92
C MET A 27 -4.27 -4.26 4.01
N ALA A 28 -3.43 -3.65 4.84
CA ALA A 28 -2.78 -4.34 5.96
C ALA A 28 -3.81 -4.94 6.93
N ARG A 29 -4.84 -4.16 7.31
CA ARG A 29 -5.94 -4.65 8.17
C ARG A 29 -6.70 -5.82 7.52
N ALA A 30 -6.98 -5.73 6.23
CA ALA A 30 -7.68 -6.80 5.51
C ALA A 30 -6.86 -8.10 5.47
N VAL A 31 -5.56 -8.00 5.23
CA VAL A 31 -4.64 -9.15 5.25
C VAL A 31 -4.59 -9.77 6.66
N THR A 32 -4.42 -8.95 7.71
CA THR A 32 -4.42 -9.46 9.08
C THR A 32 -5.73 -10.18 9.43
N ALA A 33 -6.88 -9.63 9.03
CA ALA A 33 -8.18 -10.26 9.27
C ALA A 33 -8.32 -11.62 8.54
N ARG A 34 -7.82 -11.70 7.30
CA ARG A 34 -7.77 -12.94 6.52
C ARG A 34 -6.88 -13.98 7.20
N ASP A 35 -5.69 -13.60 7.65
CA ASP A 35 -4.75 -14.51 8.31
C ASP A 35 -5.33 -15.04 9.63
N GLN A 36 -5.99 -14.17 10.41
CA GLN A 36 -6.72 -14.58 11.62
C GLN A 36 -7.85 -15.59 11.31
N ALA A 37 -8.62 -15.36 10.25
CA ALA A 37 -9.67 -16.29 9.84
C ALA A 37 -9.08 -17.65 9.40
N GLN A 38 -7.94 -17.66 8.71
CA GLN A 38 -7.24 -18.87 8.31
C GLN A 38 -6.69 -19.66 9.50
N LEU A 39 -6.09 -18.96 10.47
CA LEU A 39 -5.66 -19.56 11.74
C LEU A 39 -6.84 -20.24 12.44
N ARG A 40 -8.00 -19.57 12.49
CA ARG A 40 -9.20 -20.12 13.12
C ARG A 40 -9.69 -21.42 12.47
N VAL A 41 -9.67 -21.50 11.14
CA VAL A 41 -9.96 -22.74 10.40
C VAL A 41 -8.95 -23.84 10.76
N GLY A 42 -7.67 -23.49 10.84
CA GLY A 42 -6.59 -24.40 11.24
C GLY A 42 -6.81 -24.98 12.64
N GLU A 43 -7.13 -24.14 13.62
CA GLU A 43 -7.45 -24.54 15.00
C GLU A 43 -8.63 -25.52 15.03
N LEU A 44 -9.75 -25.16 14.41
CA LEU A 44 -10.95 -25.99 14.41
C LEU A 44 -10.71 -27.36 13.76
N ARG A 45 -9.98 -27.40 12.64
CA ARG A 45 -9.58 -28.66 11.98
C ARG A 45 -8.64 -29.48 12.85
N GLN A 46 -7.74 -28.83 13.59
CA GLN A 46 -6.86 -29.54 14.52
C GLN A 46 -7.65 -30.15 15.68
N THR A 47 -8.59 -29.40 16.29
CA THR A 47 -9.45 -29.93 17.34
C THR A 47 -10.31 -31.09 16.84
N GLN A 48 -10.85 -30.97 15.62
CA GLN A 48 -11.61 -32.05 14.96
C GLN A 48 -10.77 -33.33 14.81
N ARG A 49 -9.53 -33.22 14.30
CA ARG A 49 -8.61 -34.36 14.15
C ARG A 49 -8.31 -35.02 15.49
N GLN A 50 -8.01 -34.24 16.52
CA GLN A 50 -7.72 -34.75 17.87
C GLN A 50 -8.90 -35.55 18.46
N ALA A 51 -10.14 -35.09 18.24
CA ALA A 51 -11.32 -35.81 18.68
C ALA A 51 -11.53 -37.13 17.93
N ILE A 52 -11.26 -37.15 16.62
CA ILE A 52 -11.33 -38.37 15.79
C ILE A 52 -10.25 -39.38 16.21
N GLU A 53 -9.01 -38.91 16.45
CA GLU A 53 -7.91 -39.74 16.93
C GLU A 53 -8.18 -40.30 18.32
N GLY A 54 -8.72 -39.48 19.23
CA GLY A 54 -9.14 -39.89 20.57
C GLY A 54 -10.18 -41.00 20.56
N ARG A 55 -11.06 -41.07 19.55
CA ARG A 55 -11.97 -42.22 19.37
C ARG A 55 -11.24 -43.52 19.03
N ARG A 56 -10.20 -43.46 18.20
CA ARG A 56 -9.47 -44.64 17.72
C ARG A 56 -8.64 -45.32 18.82
N MET A 57 -8.15 -44.57 19.81
CA MET A 57 -7.34 -45.13 20.90
C MET A 57 -8.16 -45.79 22.02
N GLY A 58 -9.48 -45.61 22.07
CA GLY A 58 -10.37 -46.17 23.10
C GLY A 58 -10.88 -47.58 22.82
N THR A 59 -10.52 -48.22 21.70
CA THR A 59 -11.12 -49.48 21.24
C THR A 59 -10.69 -50.74 22.00
N ASN A 60 -9.80 -50.63 23.00
CA ASN A 60 -9.31 -51.77 23.80
C ASN A 60 -9.98 -51.89 25.19
N GLN A 61 -11.04 -51.12 25.45
CA GLN A 61 -11.85 -51.14 26.68
C GLN A 61 -13.34 -51.22 26.33
N THR A 62 -14.19 -51.59 27.30
CA THR A 62 -15.66 -51.58 27.17
C THR A 62 -16.11 -50.24 26.58
N ILE A 63 -16.72 -50.28 25.39
CA ILE A 63 -17.11 -49.09 24.64
C ILE A 63 -18.25 -48.37 25.39
N ASP A 64 -17.95 -47.18 25.89
CA ASP A 64 -18.95 -46.26 26.41
C ASP A 64 -19.72 -45.61 25.23
N LEU A 65 -20.91 -46.13 24.95
CA LEU A 65 -21.77 -45.69 23.86
C LEU A 65 -22.29 -44.26 24.05
N GLU A 66 -22.43 -43.78 25.29
CA GLU A 66 -22.87 -42.41 25.57
C GLU A 66 -21.78 -41.42 25.20
N ARG A 67 -20.54 -41.69 25.64
CA ARG A 67 -19.37 -40.90 25.26
C ARG A 67 -19.17 -40.85 23.76
N LEU A 68 -19.39 -41.96 23.05
CA LEU A 68 -19.30 -41.98 21.59
C LEU A 68 -20.36 -41.06 20.94
N ARG A 69 -21.63 -41.13 21.39
CA ARG A 69 -22.70 -40.24 20.90
C ARG A 69 -22.41 -38.77 21.19
N ASP A 70 -21.82 -38.44 22.33
CA ASP A 70 -21.41 -37.07 22.66
C ASP A 70 -20.36 -36.54 21.70
N ILE A 71 -19.33 -37.33 21.40
CA ILE A 71 -18.30 -36.93 20.43
C ILE A 71 -18.92 -36.78 19.03
N GLU A 72 -19.88 -37.62 18.63
CA GLU A 72 -20.59 -37.48 17.33
C GLU A 72 -21.35 -36.17 17.24
N ARG A 73 -22.16 -35.85 18.26
CA ARG A 73 -22.87 -34.57 18.31
C ARG A 73 -21.92 -33.39 18.26
N TRP A 74 -20.82 -33.46 19.02
CA TRP A 74 -19.81 -32.41 19.03
C TRP A 74 -19.10 -32.26 17.68
N LEU A 75 -18.78 -33.35 16.97
CA LEU A 75 -18.16 -33.30 15.64
C LEU A 75 -19.05 -32.61 14.61
N VAL A 76 -20.37 -32.84 14.65
CA VAL A 76 -21.33 -32.13 13.78
C VAL A 76 -21.29 -30.63 14.03
N VAL A 77 -21.24 -30.21 15.30
CA VAL A 77 -21.11 -28.79 15.66
C VAL A 77 -19.78 -28.21 15.15
N VAL A 78 -18.67 -28.94 15.30
CA VAL A 78 -17.36 -28.49 14.83
C VAL A 78 -17.29 -28.38 13.32
N GLU A 79 -17.85 -29.34 12.59
CA GLU A 79 -17.91 -29.31 11.12
C GLU A 79 -18.65 -28.06 10.64
N ARG A 80 -19.82 -27.74 11.24
CA ARG A 80 -20.54 -26.51 10.94
C ARG A 80 -19.70 -25.26 11.22
N ARG A 81 -18.99 -25.21 12.35
CA ARG A 81 -18.10 -24.07 12.68
C ARG A 81 -16.93 -23.96 11.69
N ILE A 82 -16.41 -25.07 11.18
CA ILE A 82 -15.38 -25.07 10.13
C ILE A 82 -15.96 -24.47 8.85
N GLN A 83 -17.17 -24.87 8.43
CA GLN A 83 -17.83 -24.30 7.25
C GLN A 83 -18.04 -22.79 7.38
N GLU A 84 -18.55 -22.33 8.53
CA GLU A 84 -18.72 -20.91 8.83
C GLU A 84 -17.37 -20.15 8.81
N ALA A 85 -16.31 -20.72 9.39
CA ALA A 85 -14.98 -20.13 9.38
C ALA A 85 -14.36 -20.08 7.98
N VAL A 86 -14.60 -21.09 7.13
CA VAL A 86 -14.15 -21.12 5.73
C VAL A 86 -14.85 -20.04 4.91
N GLU A 87 -16.16 -19.83 5.10
CA GLU A 87 -16.85 -18.73 4.44
C GLU A 87 -16.33 -17.36 4.91
N ALA A 88 -15.99 -17.23 6.20
CA ALA A 88 -15.34 -16.01 6.71
C ALA A 88 -13.97 -15.75 6.05
N VAL A 89 -13.17 -16.80 5.81
CA VAL A 89 -11.92 -16.69 5.03
C VAL A 89 -12.22 -16.21 3.61
N ARG A 90 -13.22 -16.78 2.94
CA ARG A 90 -13.62 -16.37 1.58
C ARG A 90 -14.00 -14.90 1.51
N GLN A 91 -14.79 -14.42 2.48
CA GLN A 91 -15.16 -13.01 2.57
C GLN A 91 -13.95 -12.11 2.86
N ALA A 92 -13.02 -12.55 3.71
CA ALA A 92 -11.79 -11.82 3.98
C ALA A 92 -10.88 -11.75 2.74
N ASP A 93 -10.80 -12.83 1.94
CA ASP A 93 -10.08 -12.85 0.67
C ASP A 93 -10.64 -11.83 -0.32
N GLU A 94 -11.98 -11.72 -0.45
CA GLU A 94 -12.58 -10.70 -1.32
C GLU A 94 -12.26 -9.28 -0.83
N ARG A 95 -12.33 -9.02 0.48
CA ARG A 95 -11.93 -7.72 1.06
C ARG A 95 -10.47 -7.39 0.79
N VAL A 96 -9.57 -8.37 0.83
CA VAL A 96 -8.15 -8.17 0.47
C VAL A 96 -8.01 -7.80 -0.99
N ARG A 97 -8.76 -8.44 -1.90
CA ARG A 97 -8.74 -8.11 -3.34
C ARG A 97 -9.25 -6.70 -3.59
N GLU A 98 -10.36 -6.31 -2.96
CA GLU A 98 -10.92 -4.95 -3.05
C GLU A 98 -9.94 -3.90 -2.52
N ALA A 99 -9.37 -4.12 -1.33
CA ALA A 99 -8.39 -3.22 -0.73
C ALA A 99 -7.13 -3.08 -1.59
N ARG A 100 -6.68 -4.18 -2.22
CA ARG A 100 -5.57 -4.16 -3.17
C ARG A 100 -5.89 -3.30 -4.39
N ALA A 101 -7.08 -3.45 -4.98
CA ALA A 101 -7.50 -2.65 -6.13
C ALA A 101 -7.56 -1.15 -5.78
N GLN A 102 -8.08 -0.81 -4.59
CA GLN A 102 -8.12 0.56 -4.09
C GLN A 102 -6.72 1.13 -3.88
N LEU A 103 -5.79 0.36 -3.31
CA LEU A 103 -4.40 0.78 -3.13
C LEU A 103 -3.71 1.05 -4.47
N VAL A 104 -3.88 0.16 -5.45
CA VAL A 104 -3.31 0.34 -6.79
C VAL A 104 -3.80 1.66 -7.41
N LYS A 105 -5.11 1.93 -7.33
CA LYS A 105 -5.68 3.18 -7.84
C LYS A 105 -5.14 4.41 -7.09
N ALA A 106 -5.11 4.37 -5.76
CA ALA A 106 -4.61 5.48 -4.95
C ALA A 106 -3.12 5.78 -5.24
N HIS A 107 -2.32 4.72 -5.41
CA HIS A 107 -0.92 4.83 -5.78
C HIS A 107 -0.74 5.44 -7.18
N GLN A 108 -1.51 5.00 -8.17
CA GLN A 108 -1.49 5.57 -9.52
C GLN A 108 -1.84 7.06 -9.50
N ASP A 109 -2.92 7.44 -8.81
CA ASP A 109 -3.36 8.84 -8.70
C ASP A 109 -2.28 9.73 -8.06
N HIS A 110 -1.61 9.23 -7.01
CA HIS A 110 -0.51 9.95 -6.37
C HIS A 110 0.71 10.07 -7.30
N LEU A 111 1.10 8.97 -7.94
CA LEU A 111 2.26 8.91 -8.82
C LEU A 111 2.12 9.84 -10.04
N ILE A 112 0.93 9.95 -10.61
CA ILE A 112 0.64 10.89 -11.72
C ILE A 112 0.95 12.33 -11.30
N LEU A 113 0.47 12.76 -10.14
CA LEU A 113 0.71 14.12 -9.64
C LEU A 113 2.17 14.35 -9.27
N GLN A 114 2.83 13.33 -8.71
CA GLN A 114 4.25 13.40 -8.39
C GLN A 114 5.08 13.63 -9.67
N ARG A 115 4.86 12.82 -10.71
CA ARG A 115 5.54 12.97 -12.01
C ARG A 115 5.25 14.31 -12.66
N LEU A 116 4.01 14.81 -12.55
CA LEU A 116 3.65 16.14 -13.03
C LEU A 116 4.44 17.23 -12.31
N LYS A 117 4.61 17.12 -10.99
CA LYS A 117 5.41 18.06 -10.20
C LYS A 117 6.88 18.04 -10.63
N GLU A 118 7.48 16.85 -10.74
CA GLU A 118 8.87 16.66 -11.18
C GLU A 118 9.11 17.29 -12.55
N ARG A 119 8.22 17.05 -13.52
CA ARG A 119 8.29 17.66 -14.85
C ARG A 119 8.22 19.19 -14.80
N ARG A 120 7.31 19.76 -13.99
CA ARG A 120 7.16 21.21 -13.84
C ARG A 120 8.38 21.83 -13.15
N GLN A 121 8.99 21.13 -12.20
CA GLN A 121 10.23 21.55 -11.55
C GLN A 121 11.39 21.60 -12.54
N ALA A 122 11.54 20.58 -13.38
CA ALA A 122 12.57 20.54 -14.41
C ALA A 122 12.41 21.68 -15.43
N GLN A 123 11.16 21.97 -15.85
CA GLN A 123 10.85 23.09 -16.73
C GLN A 123 11.22 24.43 -16.11
N HIS A 124 10.81 24.68 -14.86
CA HIS A 124 11.15 25.90 -14.13
C HIS A 124 12.66 26.09 -13.98
N ALA A 125 13.39 25.02 -13.66
CA ALA A 125 14.85 25.08 -13.54
C ALA A 125 15.52 25.46 -14.87
N LEU A 126 15.03 24.89 -15.99
CA LEU A 126 15.53 25.23 -17.32
C LEU A 126 15.22 26.69 -17.72
N GLU A 127 14.04 27.19 -17.35
CA GLU A 127 13.65 28.58 -17.59
C GLU A 127 14.53 29.55 -16.81
N VAL A 128 14.74 29.29 -15.52
CA VAL A 128 15.65 30.10 -14.68
C VAL A 128 17.06 30.14 -15.25
N LEU A 129 17.62 28.98 -15.65
CA LEU A 129 18.96 28.93 -16.25
C LEU A 129 19.05 29.73 -17.55
N ARG A 130 17.98 29.75 -18.36
CA ARG A 130 17.92 30.54 -19.60
C ARG A 130 17.82 32.03 -19.32
N GLU A 131 17.07 32.44 -18.30
CA GLU A 131 16.99 33.84 -17.88
C GLU A 131 18.33 34.33 -17.33
N GLU A 132 18.97 33.55 -16.45
CA GLU A 132 20.29 33.87 -15.90
C GLU A 132 21.36 34.00 -17.00
N ALA A 133 21.35 33.10 -18.00
CA ALA A 133 22.27 33.20 -19.13
C ALA A 133 22.07 34.49 -19.95
N LYS A 134 20.80 34.90 -20.19
CA LYS A 134 20.50 36.16 -20.88
C LYS A 134 20.96 37.37 -20.08
N GLU A 135 20.70 37.39 -18.77
CA GLU A 135 21.17 38.47 -17.89
C GLU A 135 22.71 38.58 -17.92
N MET A 136 23.42 37.45 -17.93
CA MET A 136 24.88 37.43 -18.05
C MET A 136 25.38 37.99 -19.39
N ASP A 137 24.75 37.60 -20.50
CA ASP A 137 25.09 38.11 -21.84
C ASP A 137 24.85 39.63 -21.93
N GLU A 138 23.74 40.13 -21.38
CA GLU A 138 23.45 41.58 -21.32
C GLU A 138 24.50 42.34 -20.50
N ILE A 139 24.91 41.82 -19.34
CA ILE A 139 25.99 42.40 -18.54
C ILE A 139 27.32 42.41 -19.31
N ALA A 140 27.62 41.35 -20.06
CA ALA A 140 28.84 41.27 -20.87
C ALA A 140 28.85 42.33 -22.00
N VAL A 141 27.73 42.53 -22.68
CA VAL A 141 27.56 43.57 -23.71
C VAL A 141 27.72 44.97 -23.11
N LEU A 142 27.04 45.27 -22.00
CA LEU A 142 27.16 46.56 -21.31
C LEU A 142 28.60 46.83 -20.87
N ARG A 143 29.30 45.83 -20.32
CA ARG A 143 30.71 45.96 -19.93
C ARG A 143 31.63 46.22 -21.13
N HIS A 144 31.36 45.59 -22.28
CA HIS A 144 32.11 45.85 -23.51
C HIS A 144 31.88 47.28 -24.02
N HIS A 145 30.67 47.82 -23.92
CA HIS A 145 30.34 49.18 -24.36
C HIS A 145 30.90 50.28 -23.45
N ILE A 146 31.14 49.98 -22.17
CA ILE A 146 31.75 50.91 -21.20
C ILE A 146 33.30 50.94 -21.33
N ARG A 147 33.91 49.96 -22.02
CA ARG A 147 35.35 49.97 -22.32
C ARG A 147 35.61 50.72 -23.63
N PRO A 148 36.23 51.92 -23.62
CA PRO A 148 36.49 52.65 -24.86
C PRO A 148 37.51 51.90 -25.74
N PRO A 149 37.45 52.05 -27.09
CA PRO A 149 38.47 51.55 -27.99
C PRO A 149 39.73 52.41 -27.82
N GLY A 150 40.61 52.02 -26.89
CA GLY A 150 41.78 52.82 -26.57
C GLY A 150 42.59 52.26 -25.41
N ALA A 151 43.20 51.10 -25.61
CA ALA A 151 44.41 50.72 -24.88
C ALA A 151 45.30 49.85 -25.78
N SER A 152 45.58 50.38 -26.98
CA SER A 152 46.83 50.07 -27.65
C SER A 152 47.86 51.02 -27.02
N ASN A 153 48.69 50.51 -26.13
CA ASN A 153 49.94 51.18 -25.81
C ASN A 153 51.08 50.17 -25.97
N GLN A 154 52.04 50.67 -26.74
CA GLN A 154 53.37 50.17 -27.12
C GLN A 154 54.02 49.16 -26.18
#